data_AF-A0A9E5K7D2-F1
#
_entry.id   AF-A0A9E5K7D2-F1
#
_cell.length_a   1.000
_cell.length_b   1.000
_cell.length_c   1.000
_cell.angle_alpha   90.00
_cell.angle_beta   90.00
_cell.angle_gamma   90.00
#
_symmetry.space_group_name_H-M   'P 1'
#
loop_
_entity.id
_entity.type
_entity.pdbx_description
1 polymer ?
#
loop_
_entity_poly.entity_id
_entity_poly.type
_entity_poly.pdbx_seq_one_letter_code
_entity_poly.pdbx_strand_id
1 'polypeptide(L)'
;MFVCFEGVDGAGKSTQARMLYQRLKKEGRAVEQVADPGTTKIGTAIRQILLHNDAPITTMAQMLLFSAARAELAEYIRAQLIEGVVIICDRWLLSTFVYQGEINNVPKSLILDIYNATANVIPDVCFLLDLSPEVARARIGTPADRYERRCFEDWQRVCAAYHKYATPGVIAHRVHKIAA
;
A
#
# COMPACT_ATOMS: atom_id res chain seq x y z
N MET A 1 2.60 -1.41 -17.40
CA MET A 1 1.35 -1.63 -16.65
C MET A 1 1.67 -1.68 -15.17
N PHE A 2 0.92 -0.95 -14.35
CA PHE A 2 1.10 -0.84 -12.91
C PHE A 2 -0.15 -1.28 -12.16
N VAL A 3 -0.03 -2.36 -11.37
CA VAL A 3 -1.10 -2.95 -10.58
C VAL A 3 -0.74 -2.84 -9.09
N CYS A 4 -1.69 -2.43 -8.25
CA CYS A 4 -1.53 -2.49 -6.80
C CYS A 4 -2.60 -3.35 -6.12
N PHE A 5 -2.22 -3.97 -5.01
CA PHE A 5 -3.11 -4.70 -4.10
C PHE A 5 -3.24 -3.92 -2.79
N GLU A 6 -4.47 -3.68 -2.38
CA GLU A 6 -4.82 -2.90 -1.19
C GLU A 6 -5.82 -3.65 -0.32
N GLY A 7 -5.94 -3.23 0.93
CA GLY A 7 -6.82 -3.84 1.92
C GLY A 7 -6.15 -3.99 3.27
N VAL A 8 -6.93 -4.42 4.26
CA VAL A 8 -6.47 -4.63 5.64
C VAL A 8 -5.37 -5.67 5.74
N ASP A 9 -4.59 -5.65 6.82
CA ASP A 9 -3.66 -6.73 7.12
C ASP A 9 -4.41 -8.06 7.23
N GLY A 10 -3.77 -9.17 6.87
CA GLY A 10 -4.45 -10.48 6.80
C GLY A 10 -5.38 -10.69 5.59
N ALA A 11 -5.66 -9.65 4.78
CA ALA A 11 -6.54 -9.78 3.60
C ALA A 11 -5.98 -10.67 2.48
N GLY A 12 -4.67 -11.00 2.52
CA GLY A 12 -4.03 -11.88 1.53
C GLY A 12 -3.36 -11.14 0.36
N LYS A 13 -3.10 -9.83 0.50
CA LYS A 13 -2.48 -8.97 -0.54
C LYS A 13 -1.18 -9.58 -1.09
N SER A 14 -0.23 -9.90 -0.22
CA SER A 14 1.05 -10.49 -0.59
C SER A 14 0.89 -11.84 -1.30
N THR A 15 -0.11 -12.64 -0.92
CA THR A 15 -0.43 -13.92 -1.57
C THR A 15 -0.94 -13.68 -2.99
N GLN A 16 -1.92 -12.79 -3.17
CA GLN A 16 -2.49 -12.48 -4.48
C GLN A 16 -1.46 -11.82 -5.41
N ALA A 17 -0.65 -10.89 -4.89
CA ALA A 17 0.45 -10.28 -5.62
C ALA A 17 1.46 -11.34 -6.12
N ARG A 18 1.84 -12.30 -5.27
CA ARG A 18 2.75 -13.40 -5.63
C ARG A 18 2.13 -14.33 -6.67
N MET A 19 0.85 -14.67 -6.56
CA MET A 19 0.17 -15.51 -7.53
C MET A 19 0.11 -14.84 -8.90
N LEU A 20 -0.22 -13.54 -8.95
CA LEU A 20 -0.23 -12.77 -10.19
C LEU A 20 1.18 -12.69 -10.79
N TYR A 21 2.21 -12.40 -9.98
CA TYR A 21 3.60 -12.38 -10.43
C TYR A 21 4.01 -13.70 -11.08
N GLN A 22 3.79 -14.82 -10.39
CA GLN A 22 4.13 -16.15 -10.89
C GLN A 22 3.41 -16.47 -12.18
N ARG A 23 2.12 -16.10 -12.29
CA ARG A 23 1.33 -16.29 -13.50
C ARG A 23 1.90 -15.51 -14.67
N LEU A 24 2.15 -14.22 -14.51
CA LEU A 24 2.68 -13.36 -15.57
C LEU A 24 4.09 -13.76 -16.00
N LYS A 25 4.93 -14.16 -15.04
CA LYS A 25 6.28 -14.68 -15.32
C LYS A 25 6.22 -15.97 -16.12
N LYS A 26 5.30 -16.90 -15.80
CA LYS A 26 5.10 -18.14 -16.56
C LYS A 26 4.62 -17.88 -17.99
N GLU A 27 3.93 -16.76 -18.22
CA GLU A 27 3.53 -16.31 -19.55
C GLU A 27 4.66 -15.58 -20.32
N GLY A 28 5.88 -15.52 -19.76
CA GLY A 28 7.03 -14.90 -20.41
C GLY A 28 7.05 -13.37 -20.35
N ARG A 29 6.20 -12.75 -19.52
CA ARG A 29 6.19 -11.29 -19.37
C ARG A 29 7.32 -10.83 -18.45
N ALA A 30 7.93 -9.69 -18.79
CA ALA A 30 8.75 -8.95 -17.84
C ALA A 30 7.84 -8.41 -16.72
N VAL A 31 8.07 -8.84 -15.49
CA VAL A 31 7.23 -8.51 -14.34
C VAL A 31 8.07 -8.42 -13.08
N GLU A 32 7.74 -7.48 -12.21
CA GLU A 32 8.38 -7.28 -10.93
C GLU A 32 7.38 -7.10 -9.79
N GLN A 33 7.78 -7.52 -8.60
CA GLN A 33 7.03 -7.27 -7.37
C GLN A 33 7.72 -6.18 -6.56
N VAL A 34 6.93 -5.21 -6.11
CA VAL A 34 7.40 -4.12 -5.27
C VAL A 34 6.45 -3.92 -4.08
N ALA A 35 6.87 -3.21 -3.05
CA ALA A 35 6.05 -2.94 -1.87
C ALA A 35 6.28 -1.51 -1.38
N ASP A 36 5.20 -0.83 -0.98
CA ASP A 36 5.24 0.53 -0.43
C ASP A 36 4.82 0.53 1.05
N PRO A 37 5.70 0.93 1.99
CA PRO A 37 7.10 1.32 1.79
C PRO A 37 8.02 0.10 1.63
N GLY A 38 9.08 0.23 0.82
CA GLY A 38 10.06 -0.86 0.62
C GLY A 38 10.69 -0.87 -0.77
N THR A 39 11.20 -2.05 -1.15
CA THR A 39 11.83 -2.39 -2.44
C THR A 39 13.15 -1.68 -2.74
N THR A 40 13.22 -0.36 -2.64
CA THR A 40 14.48 0.37 -2.82
C THR A 40 15.35 0.26 -1.56
N LYS A 41 16.66 0.51 -1.68
CA LYS A 41 17.56 0.50 -0.50
C LYS A 41 17.10 1.53 0.55
N ILE A 42 16.77 2.74 0.11
CA ILE A 42 16.28 3.82 0.97
C ILE A 42 14.88 3.49 1.51
N GLY A 43 13.96 3.04 0.65
CA GLY A 43 12.60 2.65 1.06
C GLY A 43 12.60 1.52 2.09
N THR A 44 13.52 0.57 1.96
CA THR A 44 13.71 -0.53 2.93
C THR A 44 14.25 -0.01 4.26
N ALA A 45 15.23 0.89 4.26
CA ALA A 45 15.74 1.51 5.49
C ALA A 45 14.65 2.33 6.21
N ILE A 46 13.86 3.09 5.46
CA ILE A 46 12.72 3.83 6.01
C ILE A 46 11.65 2.88 6.56
N ARG A 47 11.35 1.78 5.86
CA ARG A 47 10.43 0.75 6.35
C ARG A 47 10.89 0.20 7.71
N GLN A 48 12.19 -0.02 7.90
CA GLN A 48 12.73 -0.45 9.20
C GLN A 48 12.45 0.57 10.31
N ILE A 49 12.68 1.86 10.05
CA ILE A 49 12.37 2.95 11.00
C ILE A 49 10.87 2.98 11.33
N LEU A 50 10.00 2.80 10.33
CA LEU A 50 8.56 2.88 10.52
C LEU A 50 8.01 1.68 11.31
N LEU A 51 8.45 0.46 10.99
CA LEU A 51 7.83 -0.77 11.49
C LEU A 51 8.51 -1.36 12.73
N HIS A 52 9.82 -1.16 12.88
CA HIS A 52 10.64 -1.86 13.88
C HIS A 52 11.34 -0.93 14.88
N ASN A 53 10.96 0.35 14.91
CA ASN A 53 11.43 1.29 15.92
C ASN A 53 10.45 1.41 17.09
N ASP A 54 10.97 1.28 18.31
CA ASP A 54 10.22 1.38 19.56
C ASP A 54 9.94 2.84 19.96
N ALA A 55 10.70 3.80 19.42
CA ALA A 55 10.45 5.20 19.71
C ALA A 55 9.12 5.68 19.10
N PRO A 56 8.35 6.52 19.83
CA PRO A 56 7.21 7.23 19.25
C PRO A 56 7.66 8.09 18.07
N ILE A 57 6.92 7.99 16.96
CA ILE A 57 7.12 8.84 15.79
C ILE A 57 5.84 9.66 15.64
N THR A 58 5.96 10.98 15.50
CA THR A 58 4.80 11.85 15.32
C THR A 58 4.08 11.53 14.01
N THR A 59 2.77 11.78 13.95
CA THR A 59 1.96 11.55 12.75
C THR A 59 2.59 12.14 11.49
N MET A 60 3.03 13.40 11.56
CA MET A 60 3.63 14.07 10.40
C MET A 60 4.98 13.49 10.02
N ALA A 61 5.83 13.10 10.97
CA ALA A 61 7.08 12.44 10.66
C ALA A 61 6.85 11.07 10.00
N GLN A 62 5.88 10.28 10.48
CA GLN A 62 5.50 9.03 9.83
C GLN A 62 5.02 9.26 8.39
N MET A 63 4.12 10.24 8.20
CA MET A 63 3.58 10.59 6.89
C MET A 63 4.67 11.00 5.89
N LEU A 64 5.63 11.81 6.33
CA LEU A 64 6.76 12.24 5.50
C LEU A 64 7.74 11.08 5.22
N LEU A 65 7.97 10.19 6.18
CA LEU A 65 8.79 8.99 5.96
C LEU A 65 8.15 8.05 4.93
N PHE A 66 6.86 7.73 5.06
CA PHE A 66 6.14 6.97 4.03
C PHE A 66 6.22 7.66 2.66
N SER A 67 6.08 8.98 2.62
CA SER A 67 6.15 9.75 1.37
C SER A 67 7.55 9.73 0.76
N ALA A 68 8.62 9.82 1.56
CA ALA A 68 10.00 9.72 1.10
C ALA A 68 10.32 8.33 0.54
N ALA A 69 9.88 7.25 1.21
CA ALA A 69 10.03 5.89 0.71
C ALA A 69 9.29 5.70 -0.63
N ARG A 70 8.08 6.26 -0.75
CA ARG A 70 7.29 6.20 -1.97
C ARG A 70 7.91 7.01 -3.11
N ALA A 71 8.53 8.15 -2.83
CA ALA A 71 9.20 8.96 -3.85
C ALA A 71 10.30 8.15 -4.56
N GLU A 72 11.17 7.50 -3.77
CA GLU A 72 12.22 6.61 -4.29
C GLU A 72 11.64 5.45 -5.11
N LEU A 73 10.56 4.84 -4.61
CA LEU A 73 9.90 3.75 -5.30
C LEU A 73 9.21 4.21 -6.59
N ALA A 74 8.66 5.42 -6.63
CA ALA A 74 8.01 5.97 -7.82
C ALA A 74 9.00 6.16 -8.98
N GLU A 75 10.21 6.63 -8.70
CA GLU A 75 11.28 6.73 -9.71
C GLU A 75 11.66 5.36 -10.28
N TYR A 76 11.81 4.36 -9.39
CA TYR A 76 12.04 2.98 -9.81
C TYR A 76 10.90 2.46 -10.70
N ILE A 77 9.64 2.64 -10.27
CA ILE A 77 8.46 2.21 -11.03
C ILE A 77 8.41 2.87 -12.41
N ARG A 78 8.68 4.18 -12.51
CA ARG A 78 8.71 4.88 -13.80
C ARG A 78 9.72 4.27 -14.76
N ALA A 79 10.95 4.04 -14.30
CA ALA A 79 11.99 3.42 -15.11
C ALA A 79 11.55 2.05 -15.65
N GLN A 80 11.01 1.19 -14.79
CA GLN A 80 10.52 -0.13 -15.20
C GLN A 80 9.34 -0.06 -16.17
N LEU A 81 8.43 0.89 -15.98
CA LEU A 81 7.27 1.07 -16.86
C LEU A 81 7.66 1.52 -18.27
N ILE A 82 8.72 2.33 -18.41
CA ILE A 82 9.27 2.75 -19.72
C ILE A 82 9.77 1.53 -20.51
N GLU A 83 10.41 0.58 -19.83
CA GLU A 83 10.88 -0.69 -20.40
C GLU A 83 9.76 -1.71 -20.66
N GLY A 84 8.49 -1.34 -20.44
CA GLY A 84 7.34 -2.22 -20.63
C GLY A 84 7.17 -3.29 -19.56
N VAL A 85 7.91 -3.21 -18.45
CA VAL A 85 7.80 -4.15 -17.32
C VAL A 85 6.46 -3.96 -16.62
N VAL A 86 5.83 -5.07 -16.25
CA VAL A 86 4.63 -5.06 -15.41
C VAL A 86 5.04 -4.92 -13.94
N ILE A 87 4.53 -3.90 -13.27
CA ILE A 87 4.75 -3.70 -11.83
C ILE A 87 3.55 -4.21 -11.05
N ILE A 88 3.80 -5.05 -10.05
CA ILE A 88 2.82 -5.51 -9.07
C ILE A 88 3.25 -5.00 -7.69
N CYS A 89 2.44 -4.13 -7.09
CA CYS A 89 2.77 -3.47 -5.84
C CYS A 89 1.87 -3.89 -4.68
N ASP A 90 2.47 -4.29 -3.56
CA ASP A 90 1.77 -4.46 -2.28
C ASP A 90 1.66 -3.10 -1.58
N ARG A 91 0.42 -2.58 -1.52
CA ARG A 91 0.03 -1.24 -1.06
C ARG A 91 0.55 -0.07 -1.93
N TRP A 92 -0.16 1.04 -1.91
CA TRP A 92 0.22 2.31 -2.56
C TRP A 92 -0.46 3.49 -1.82
N LEU A 93 -0.91 4.50 -2.57
CA LEU A 93 -1.53 5.71 -2.02
C LEU A 93 -2.78 5.44 -1.15
N LEU A 94 -3.59 4.43 -1.47
CA LEU A 94 -4.83 4.15 -0.74
C LEU A 94 -4.54 3.81 0.72
N SER A 95 -3.49 3.03 1.02
CA SER A 95 -3.03 2.80 2.38
C SER A 95 -2.69 4.11 3.13
N THR A 96 -2.13 5.13 2.45
CA THR A 96 -1.86 6.42 3.09
C THR A 96 -3.15 7.16 3.47
N PHE A 97 -4.17 7.16 2.62
CA PHE A 97 -5.47 7.74 2.96
C PHE A 97 -6.13 7.05 4.15
N VAL A 98 -6.00 5.73 4.24
CA VAL A 98 -6.56 4.97 5.36
C VAL A 98 -5.81 5.27 6.64
N TYR A 99 -4.52 4.96 6.69
CA TYR A 99 -3.76 5.01 7.95
C TYR A 99 -3.38 6.43 8.35
N GLN A 100 -2.88 7.25 7.42
CA GLN A 100 -2.49 8.62 7.75
C GLN A 100 -3.69 9.56 7.71
N GLY A 101 -4.56 9.41 6.72
CA GLY A 101 -5.75 10.24 6.58
C GLY A 101 -6.80 9.94 7.64
N GLU A 102 -7.44 8.77 7.56
CA GLU A 102 -8.55 8.45 8.44
C GLU A 102 -8.09 8.21 9.88
N ILE A 103 -7.11 7.34 10.11
CA ILE A 103 -6.75 6.91 11.48
C ILE A 103 -5.95 7.98 12.21
N ASN A 104 -4.96 8.59 11.55
CA ASN A 104 -4.10 9.61 12.17
C ASN A 104 -4.53 11.06 11.86
N ASN A 105 -5.69 11.28 11.25
CA ASN A 105 -6.32 12.59 11.01
C ASN A 105 -5.48 13.57 10.16
N VAL A 106 -4.63 13.08 9.25
CA VAL A 106 -3.94 13.95 8.28
C VAL A 106 -4.94 14.42 7.22
N PRO A 107 -5.03 15.73 6.92
CA PRO A 107 -5.94 16.23 5.90
C PRO A 107 -5.71 15.57 4.53
N LYS A 108 -6.81 15.18 3.87
CA LYS A 108 -6.78 14.56 2.54
C LYS A 108 -6.05 15.42 1.51
N SER A 109 -6.27 16.74 1.54
CA SER A 109 -5.59 17.70 0.66
C SER A 109 -4.09 17.62 0.81
N LEU A 110 -3.58 17.64 2.04
CA LEU A 110 -2.16 17.54 2.32
C LEU A 110 -1.55 16.22 1.83
N ILE A 111 -2.26 15.10 1.98
CA ILE A 111 -1.82 13.81 1.42
C ILE A 111 -1.68 13.88 -0.09
N LEU A 112 -2.67 14.48 -0.78
CA LEU A 112 -2.63 14.65 -2.23
C LEU A 112 -1.53 15.60 -2.68
N ASP A 113 -1.35 16.73 -2.01
CA ASP A 113 -0.31 17.71 -2.34
C ASP A 113 1.08 17.08 -2.26
N ILE A 114 1.36 16.34 -1.19
CA ILE A 114 2.63 15.65 -1.01
C ILE A 114 2.78 14.50 -2.02
N TYR A 115 1.73 13.71 -2.27
CA TYR A 115 1.79 12.64 -3.26
C TYR A 115 2.05 13.19 -4.66
N ASN A 116 1.40 14.29 -5.05
CA ASN A 116 1.57 14.93 -6.34
C ASN A 116 2.98 15.53 -6.50
N ALA A 117 3.56 16.05 -5.42
CA ALA A 117 4.90 16.62 -5.43
C ALA A 117 6.02 15.56 -5.45
N THR A 118 5.78 14.36 -4.92
CA THR A 118 6.85 13.36 -4.68
C THR A 118 6.73 12.10 -5.52
N ALA A 119 5.52 11.57 -5.69
CA ALA A 119 5.31 10.25 -6.26
C ALA A 119 4.55 10.33 -7.58
N ASN A 120 3.34 10.92 -7.62
CA ASN A 120 2.52 11.15 -8.83
C ASN A 120 2.62 10.06 -9.93
N VAL A 121 2.51 8.78 -9.54
CA VAL A 121 2.38 7.63 -10.44
C VAL A 121 1.12 6.88 -10.06
N ILE A 122 0.13 6.95 -10.94
CA ILE A 122 -1.20 6.38 -10.72
C ILE A 122 -1.21 4.93 -11.25
N PRO A 123 -1.59 3.93 -10.44
CA PRO A 123 -1.78 2.57 -10.91
C PRO A 123 -2.87 2.48 -11.99
N ASP A 124 -2.66 1.61 -12.97
CA ASP A 124 -3.69 1.25 -13.96
C ASP A 124 -4.87 0.55 -13.28
N VAL A 125 -4.55 -0.29 -12.28
CA VAL A 125 -5.52 -1.12 -11.55
C VAL A 125 -5.15 -1.20 -10.09
N CYS A 126 -6.13 -0.95 -9.22
CA CYS A 126 -6.09 -1.30 -7.80
C CYS A 126 -7.08 -2.44 -7.54
N PHE A 127 -6.57 -3.55 -6.97
CA PHE A 127 -7.39 -4.61 -6.40
C PHE A 127 -7.52 -4.37 -4.90
N LEU A 128 -8.72 -3.99 -4.45
CA LEU A 128 -9.06 -3.92 -3.04
C LEU A 128 -9.52 -5.30 -2.59
N LEU A 129 -8.72 -5.98 -1.77
CA LEU A 129 -9.12 -7.23 -1.12
C LEU A 129 -9.99 -6.89 0.07
N ASP A 130 -11.28 -7.11 -0.11
CA ASP A 130 -12.35 -6.76 0.81
C ASP A 130 -12.69 -7.99 1.65
N LEU A 131 -12.16 -8.01 2.87
CA LEU A 131 -12.30 -9.13 3.79
C LEU A 131 -12.89 -8.62 5.10
N SER A 132 -13.82 -9.40 5.67
CA SER A 132 -14.41 -9.03 6.96
C SER A 132 -13.32 -8.95 8.05
N PRO A 133 -13.46 -8.03 9.01
CA PRO A 133 -12.55 -7.90 10.14
C PRO A 133 -12.27 -9.23 10.85
N GLU A 134 -13.31 -10.04 11.02
CA GLU A 134 -13.25 -11.30 11.75
C GLU A 134 -12.36 -12.31 11.03
N VAL A 135 -12.49 -12.43 9.71
CA VAL A 135 -11.70 -13.38 8.91
C VAL A 135 -10.27 -12.88 8.74
N ALA A 136 -10.07 -11.58 8.51
CA ALA A 136 -8.74 -10.97 8.45
C ALA A 136 -7.96 -11.22 9.75
N ARG A 137 -8.61 -11.01 10.89
CA ARG A 137 -8.04 -11.23 12.22
C ARG A 137 -7.67 -12.70 12.46
N ALA A 138 -8.53 -13.63 12.09
CA ALA A 138 -8.24 -15.06 12.23
C ALA A 138 -7.00 -15.51 11.44
N ARG A 139 -6.66 -14.82 10.33
CA ARG A 139 -5.51 -15.14 9.48
C ARG A 139 -4.18 -14.60 10.00
N ILE A 140 -4.18 -13.49 10.74
CA ILE A 140 -2.94 -12.83 11.22
C ILE A 140 -2.31 -13.61 12.37
N GLY A 141 -3.13 -14.25 13.23
CA GLY A 141 -2.63 -14.90 14.43
C GLY A 141 -2.00 -13.87 15.38
N THR A 142 -0.67 -13.91 15.53
CA THR A 142 0.10 -12.97 16.37
C THR A 142 0.59 -11.79 15.54
N PRO A 143 0.30 -10.52 15.93
CA PRO A 143 0.74 -9.34 15.19
C PRO A 143 2.28 -9.28 15.03
N ALA A 144 2.74 -9.15 13.80
CA ALA A 144 4.16 -9.11 13.43
C ALA A 144 4.82 -7.75 13.70
N ASP A 145 4.05 -6.65 13.69
CA ASP A 145 4.57 -5.30 13.92
C ASP A 145 3.61 -4.37 14.68
N ARG A 146 4.09 -3.16 15.02
CA ARG A 146 3.32 -2.16 15.79
C ARG A 146 2.05 -1.67 15.10
N TYR A 147 1.99 -1.66 13.77
CA TYR A 147 0.79 -1.25 13.03
C TYR A 147 -0.25 -2.36 13.04
N GLU A 148 0.16 -3.62 12.89
CA GLU A 148 -0.74 -4.76 13.06
C GLU A 148 -1.33 -4.81 14.48
N ARG A 149 -0.53 -4.45 15.50
CA ARG A 149 -1.04 -4.30 16.89
C ARG A 149 -2.00 -3.13 17.06
N ARG A 150 -1.74 -1.98 16.43
CA ARG A 150 -2.59 -0.78 16.54
C ARG A 150 -3.90 -0.93 15.75
N CYS A 151 -3.89 -1.68 14.66
CA CYS A 151 -5.11 -1.98 13.90
C CYS A 151 -6.15 -2.75 14.73
N PHE A 152 -5.73 -3.41 15.81
CA PHE A 152 -6.60 -4.23 16.66
C PHE A 152 -7.70 -3.45 17.38
N GLU A 153 -7.51 -2.15 17.61
CA GLU A 153 -8.46 -1.29 18.34
C GLU A 153 -9.45 -0.56 17.41
N ASP A 154 -9.08 -0.33 16.14
CA ASP A 154 -9.83 0.50 15.17
C ASP A 154 -10.18 -0.23 13.86
N TRP A 155 -10.21 -1.56 13.86
CA TRP A 155 -10.31 -2.38 12.64
C TRP A 155 -11.52 -2.06 11.76
N GLN A 156 -12.70 -1.84 12.36
CA GLN A 156 -13.91 -1.45 11.64
C GLN A 156 -13.74 -0.11 10.91
N ARG A 157 -13.07 0.85 11.56
CA ARG A 157 -12.77 2.17 10.97
C ARG A 157 -11.78 2.04 9.82
N VAL A 158 -10.77 1.16 9.94
CA VAL A 158 -9.83 0.87 8.85
C VAL A 158 -10.55 0.27 7.64
N CYS A 159 -11.40 -0.75 7.83
CA CYS A 159 -12.19 -1.34 6.75
C CYS A 159 -13.09 -0.28 6.08
N ALA A 160 -13.85 0.48 6.87
CA ALA A 160 -14.71 1.55 6.38
C ALA A 160 -13.93 2.60 5.57
N ALA A 161 -12.73 2.96 6.03
CA ALA A 161 -11.84 3.87 5.33
C ALA A 161 -11.39 3.33 3.97
N TYR A 162 -11.04 2.04 3.87
CA TYR A 162 -10.71 1.42 2.59
C TYR A 162 -11.86 1.57 1.59
N HIS A 163 -13.11 1.29 2.01
CA HIS A 163 -14.25 1.48 1.13
C HIS A 163 -14.49 2.94 0.75
N LYS A 164 -14.32 3.86 1.71
CA LYS A 164 -14.49 5.31 1.53
C LYS A 164 -13.49 5.88 0.53
N TYR A 165 -12.23 5.46 0.57
CA TYR A 165 -11.15 6.05 -0.22
C TYR A 165 -10.79 5.27 -1.49
N ALA A 166 -11.33 4.08 -1.70
CA ALA A 166 -11.15 3.27 -2.91
C ALA A 166 -11.91 3.86 -4.13
N THR A 167 -11.52 5.06 -4.55
CA THR A 167 -12.16 5.86 -5.59
C THR A 167 -11.35 5.83 -6.89
N PRO A 168 -11.91 5.33 -8.01
CA PRO A 168 -11.28 5.44 -9.33
C PRO A 168 -10.96 6.89 -9.71
N GLY A 169 -9.88 7.09 -10.46
CA GLY A 169 -9.39 8.41 -10.85
C GLY A 169 -8.60 9.15 -9.77
N VAL A 170 -8.62 8.67 -8.52
CA VAL A 170 -7.82 9.23 -7.42
C VAL A 170 -6.69 8.28 -7.01
N ILE A 171 -7.02 7.02 -6.68
CA ILE A 171 -6.04 6.05 -6.17
C ILE A 171 -5.50 5.10 -7.24
N ALA A 172 -6.25 4.94 -8.34
CA ALA A 172 -5.90 4.18 -9.53
C ALA A 172 -6.87 4.55 -10.67
N HIS A 173 -6.53 4.27 -11.92
CA HIS A 173 -7.46 4.44 -13.05
C HIS A 173 -8.69 3.54 -12.91
N ARG A 174 -8.51 2.31 -12.42
CA ARG A 174 -9.59 1.36 -12.14
C ARG A 174 -9.43 0.77 -10.76
N VAL A 175 -10.55 0.54 -10.09
CA VAL A 175 -10.60 -0.10 -8.77
C VAL A 175 -11.55 -1.28 -8.83
N HIS A 176 -11.03 -2.47 -8.49
CA HIS A 176 -11.81 -3.69 -8.39
C HIS A 176 -11.84 -4.15 -6.95
N LYS A 177 -13.05 -4.23 -6.37
CA LYS A 177 -13.26 -4.79 -5.04
C LYS A 177 -13.44 -6.30 -5.18
N ILE A 178 -12.61 -7.07 -4.50
CA ILE A 178 -12.67 -8.52 -4.47
C ILE A 178 -13.11 -8.92 -3.07
N ALA A 179 -14.40 -9.28 -2.94
CA ALA A 179 -14.93 -9.86 -1.73
C ALA A 179 -14.46 -11.32 -1.61
N ALA A 180 -14.09 -11.75 -0.41
CA ALA A 180 -13.70 -13.12 -0.09
C ALA A 180 -14.50 -13.67 1.09
#